data_AF-A0AAV1V5T9-F1
#
_entry.id   AF-A0AAV1V5T9-F1
#
_cell.length_a   1.000
_cell.length_b   1.000
_cell.length_c   1.000
_cell.angle_alpha   90.00
_cell.angle_beta   90.00
_cell.angle_gamma   90.00
#
_symmetry.space_group_name_H-M   'P 1'
#
loop_
_entity.id
_entity.type
_entity.pdbx_description
1 polymer ?
#
loop_
_entity_poly.entity_id
_entity_poly.type
_entity_poly.pdbx_seq_one_letter_code
_entity_poly.pdbx_strand_id
1 'polypeptide(L)'
;MCDRLRTGIDDNPGAVLDEHKRADAIFLRQMFHELKNADLAKERVLTEKYHMATSAHASTGTAGSSAALLRAPMALKVHREFIAARSAAAKFDKDISEGETGSSYFFRAPSTVNFAVSIPSVSLPDGSSTTDPDEMAAIHRGYWGNLYRSPSRDILPTLPLSPFQPLELLRLLRYTTSSVPAASRLHLEAPMTANDFYWAIRSSFKGRSIGLDGLPVEYYQLNPHSWARIFELVYANQFRLGRIVDGMARE
;
A
#
# COMPACT_ATOMS: atom_id res chain seq x y z
N MET A 1 18.35 -16.23 5.52
CA MET A 1 17.53 -15.22 6.25
C MET A 1 17.28 -15.67 7.68
N CYS A 2 16.78 -16.90 7.92
CA CYS A 2 16.62 -17.46 9.26
C CYS A 2 17.91 -17.43 10.10
N ASP A 3 19.08 -17.65 9.50
CA ASP A 3 20.36 -17.68 10.23
C ASP A 3 20.84 -16.31 10.74
N ARG A 4 20.25 -15.20 10.25
CA ARG A 4 20.62 -13.83 10.65
C ARG A 4 19.69 -13.27 11.73
N LEU A 5 18.55 -13.90 11.97
CA LEU A 5 17.61 -13.51 13.01
C LEU A 5 18.09 -14.09 14.34
N ARG A 6 18.72 -13.25 15.14
CA ARG A 6 19.08 -13.60 16.52
C ARG A 6 17.81 -13.58 17.38
N THR A 7 17.63 -14.63 18.18
CA THR A 7 16.44 -14.83 19.02
C THR A 7 16.82 -14.95 20.50
N GLY A 8 17.64 -14.04 21.00
CA GLY A 8 17.95 -13.86 22.42
C GLY A 8 16.90 -13.00 23.14
N ILE A 9 16.90 -13.05 24.48
CA ILE A 9 15.99 -12.27 25.35
C ILE A 9 16.15 -10.75 25.16
N ASP A 10 17.35 -10.30 24.80
CA ASP A 10 17.70 -8.90 24.55
C ASP A 10 17.66 -8.51 23.06
N ASP A 11 17.37 -9.46 22.16
CA ASP A 11 17.34 -9.19 20.73
C ASP A 11 16.01 -8.55 20.32
N ASN A 12 16.07 -7.57 19.41
CA ASN A 12 14.90 -6.99 18.77
C ASN A 12 14.73 -7.59 17.36
N PRO A 13 14.00 -8.71 17.19
CA PRO A 13 13.80 -9.34 15.89
C PRO A 13 13.10 -8.42 14.89
N GLY A 14 12.33 -7.42 15.36
CA GLY A 14 11.73 -6.39 14.49
C GLY A 14 12.77 -5.48 13.85
N ALA A 15 13.76 -5.01 14.61
CA ALA A 15 14.83 -4.17 14.06
C ALA A 15 15.69 -4.92 13.04
N VAL A 16 15.96 -6.21 13.29
CA VAL A 16 16.70 -7.06 12.34
C VAL A 16 15.89 -7.31 11.07
N LEU A 17 14.56 -7.50 11.20
CA LEU A 17 13.65 -7.62 10.07
C LEU A 17 13.66 -6.36 9.21
N ASP A 18 13.56 -5.18 9.82
CA ASP A 18 13.52 -3.90 9.13
C ASP A 18 14.83 -3.63 8.37
N GLU A 19 15.98 -3.90 9.01
CA GLU A 19 17.28 -3.76 8.35
C GLU A 19 17.44 -4.73 7.18
N HIS A 20 16.96 -5.95 7.32
CA HIS A 20 17.00 -6.92 6.23
C HIS A 20 16.10 -6.50 5.05
N LYS A 21 14.87 -6.06 5.33
CA LYS A 21 13.97 -5.50 4.30
C LYS A 21 14.59 -4.31 3.60
N ARG A 22 15.23 -3.40 4.34
CA ARG A 22 15.95 -2.24 3.79
C ARG A 22 17.08 -2.68 2.86
N ALA A 23 17.92 -3.62 3.29
CA ALA A 23 19.03 -4.13 2.49
C ALA A 23 18.54 -4.76 1.18
N ASP A 24 17.48 -5.58 1.24
CA ASP A 24 16.92 -6.20 0.04
C ASP A 24 16.24 -5.16 -0.87
N ALA A 25 15.57 -4.14 -0.32
CA ALA A 25 15.02 -3.03 -1.10
C ALA A 25 16.12 -2.22 -1.82
N ILE A 26 17.30 -2.03 -1.20
CA ILE A 26 18.46 -1.41 -1.85
C ILE A 26 18.98 -2.30 -2.97
N PHE A 27 19.17 -3.58 -2.70
CA PHE A 27 19.64 -4.56 -3.69
C PHE A 27 18.72 -4.64 -4.92
N LEU A 28 17.41 -4.75 -4.70
CA LEU A 28 16.44 -4.83 -5.80
C LEU A 28 16.43 -3.55 -6.65
N ARG A 29 16.57 -2.37 -6.02
CA ARG A 29 16.70 -1.10 -6.75
C ARG A 29 17.97 -1.05 -7.58
N GLN A 30 19.11 -1.48 -7.04
CA GLN A 30 20.38 -1.55 -7.78
C GLN A 30 20.26 -2.48 -8.99
N MET A 31 19.74 -3.70 -8.79
CA MET A 31 19.51 -4.66 -9.86
C MET A 31 18.58 -4.12 -10.96
N PHE A 32 17.54 -3.40 -10.58
CA PHE A 32 16.64 -2.74 -11.53
C PHE A 32 17.37 -1.68 -12.37
N HIS A 33 18.17 -0.82 -11.73
CA HIS A 33 18.94 0.20 -12.42
C HIS A 33 19.97 -0.41 -13.38
N GLU A 34 20.68 -1.46 -12.97
CA GLU A 34 21.64 -2.17 -13.82
C GLU A 34 20.97 -2.76 -15.05
N LEU A 35 19.83 -3.44 -14.86
CA LEU A 35 19.05 -4.02 -15.96
C LEU A 35 18.57 -2.93 -16.92
N LYS A 36 17.97 -1.85 -16.41
CA LYS A 36 17.53 -0.70 -17.20
C LYS A 36 18.68 -0.06 -17.98
N ASN A 37 19.83 0.12 -17.36
CA ASN A 37 21.01 0.68 -18.01
C ASN A 37 21.54 -0.23 -19.13
N ALA A 38 21.54 -1.55 -18.92
CA ALA A 38 21.90 -2.51 -19.95
C ALA A 38 20.94 -2.47 -21.16
N ASP A 39 19.64 -2.33 -20.90
CA ASP A 39 18.63 -2.21 -21.95
C ASP A 39 18.79 -0.92 -22.77
N LEU A 40 19.03 0.21 -22.09
CA LEU A 40 19.29 1.50 -22.72
C LEU A 40 20.58 1.48 -23.55
N ALA A 41 21.64 0.87 -23.02
CA ALA A 41 22.89 0.72 -23.76
C ALA A 41 22.70 -0.10 -25.05
N LYS A 42 21.93 -1.20 -24.97
CA LYS A 42 21.60 -2.03 -26.12
C LYS A 42 20.71 -1.31 -27.13
N GLU A 43 19.73 -0.53 -26.66
CA GLU A 43 18.89 0.29 -27.52
C GLU A 43 19.71 1.37 -28.25
N ARG A 44 20.66 2.01 -27.57
CA ARG A 44 21.58 2.99 -28.18
C ARG A 44 22.38 2.37 -29.33
N VAL A 45 22.99 1.20 -29.11
CA VAL A 45 23.77 0.48 -30.14
C VAL A 45 22.89 0.11 -31.34
N LEU A 46 21.66 -0.35 -31.11
CA LEU A 46 20.74 -0.70 -32.20
C LEU A 46 20.28 0.54 -32.99
N THR A 47 20.09 1.66 -32.30
CA THR A 47 19.72 2.95 -32.91
C THR A 47 20.87 3.49 -33.75
N GLU A 48 22.11 3.45 -33.25
CA GLU A 48 23.31 3.80 -34.02
C GLU A 48 23.45 2.95 -35.28
N LYS A 49 23.26 1.62 -35.18
CA LYS A 49 23.28 0.71 -36.35
C LYS A 49 22.21 1.05 -37.38
N TYR A 50 21.01 1.45 -36.95
CA TYR A 50 19.95 1.90 -37.84
C TYR A 50 20.33 3.20 -38.57
N HIS A 51 20.86 4.19 -37.85
CA HIS A 51 21.33 5.43 -38.48
C HIS A 51 22.48 5.18 -39.45
N MET A 52 23.47 4.37 -39.08
CA MET A 52 24.57 4.00 -39.97
C MET A 52 24.11 3.28 -41.23
N ALA A 53 23.18 2.33 -41.12
CA ALA A 53 22.61 1.64 -42.28
C ALA A 53 21.85 2.60 -43.20
N THR A 54 21.14 3.56 -42.64
CA THR A 54 20.42 4.61 -43.38
C THR A 54 21.39 5.51 -44.14
N SER A 55 22.45 6.00 -43.49
CA SER A 55 23.49 6.83 -44.12
C SER A 55 24.29 6.06 -45.18
N ALA A 56 24.62 4.78 -44.94
CA ALA A 56 25.35 3.94 -45.88
C ALA A 56 24.52 3.64 -47.14
N HIS A 57 23.21 3.40 -47.00
CA HIS A 57 22.32 3.23 -48.14
C HIS A 57 22.17 4.54 -48.93
N ALA A 58 22.03 5.68 -48.26
CA ALA A 58 21.89 6.97 -48.91
C ALA A 58 23.14 7.38 -49.72
N SER A 59 24.33 6.95 -49.27
CA SER A 59 25.60 7.29 -49.92
C SER A 59 26.02 6.32 -51.03
N THR A 60 25.81 5.01 -50.86
CA THR A 60 26.43 4.00 -51.75
C THR A 60 25.42 3.07 -52.45
N GLY A 61 24.21 2.90 -51.91
CA GLY A 61 23.14 2.11 -52.55
C GLY A 61 23.50 0.68 -52.97
N THR A 62 24.38 -0.01 -52.23
CA THR A 62 24.80 -1.40 -52.55
C THR A 62 23.82 -2.43 -51.99
N ALA A 63 23.79 -3.64 -52.57
CA ALA A 63 22.97 -4.75 -52.07
C ALA A 63 23.21 -5.07 -50.58
N GLY A 64 24.46 -4.92 -50.10
CA GLY A 64 24.82 -5.05 -48.70
C GLY A 64 24.20 -3.96 -47.81
N SER A 65 24.14 -2.71 -48.30
CA SER A 65 23.52 -1.58 -47.60
C SER A 65 21.99 -1.72 -47.52
N SER A 66 21.33 -2.22 -48.58
CA SER A 66 19.89 -2.50 -48.57
C SER A 66 19.52 -3.64 -47.62
N ALA A 67 20.33 -4.71 -47.58
CA ALA A 67 20.13 -5.79 -46.62
C ALA A 67 20.36 -5.34 -45.16
N ALA A 68 21.25 -4.39 -44.91
CA ALA A 68 21.45 -3.80 -43.59
C ALA A 68 20.28 -2.89 -43.18
N LEU A 69 19.75 -2.09 -44.12
CA LEU A 69 18.62 -1.19 -43.91
C LEU A 69 17.31 -1.95 -43.59
N LEU A 70 17.12 -3.16 -44.13
CA LEU A 70 15.98 -4.01 -43.78
C LEU A 70 16.13 -4.66 -42.40
N ARG A 71 17.35 -5.06 -42.01
CA ARG A 71 17.59 -5.79 -40.75
C ARG A 71 17.64 -4.90 -39.50
N ALA A 72 18.24 -3.72 -39.61
CA ALA A 72 18.42 -2.81 -38.48
C ALA A 72 17.09 -2.37 -37.79
N PRO A 73 16.03 -1.94 -38.52
CA PRO A 73 14.77 -1.57 -37.88
C PRO A 73 14.04 -2.78 -37.27
N MET A 74 14.16 -3.97 -37.87
CA MET A 74 13.61 -5.20 -37.28
C MET A 74 14.29 -5.55 -35.95
N ALA A 75 15.62 -5.47 -35.89
CA ALA A 75 16.36 -5.74 -34.65
C ALA A 75 16.01 -4.74 -33.54
N LEU A 76 15.85 -3.46 -33.87
CA LEU A 76 15.40 -2.44 -32.93
C LEU A 76 13.97 -2.69 -32.45
N LYS A 77 13.06 -3.04 -33.36
CA LYS A 77 11.67 -3.38 -33.04
C LYS A 77 11.58 -4.60 -32.11
N VAL A 78 12.29 -5.68 -32.43
CA VAL A 78 12.33 -6.89 -31.58
C VAL A 78 12.87 -6.59 -30.19
N HIS A 79 13.91 -5.76 -30.07
CA HIS A 79 14.44 -5.36 -28.77
C HIS A 79 13.44 -4.53 -27.96
N ARG A 80 12.74 -3.59 -28.60
CA ARG A 80 11.67 -2.80 -27.96
C ARG A 80 10.48 -3.66 -27.56
N GLU A 81 10.07 -4.60 -28.39
CA GLU A 81 9.02 -5.56 -28.07
C GLU A 81 9.43 -6.49 -26.92
N PHE A 82 10.70 -6.90 -26.85
CA PHE A 82 11.24 -7.67 -25.73
C PHE A 82 11.19 -6.86 -24.42
N ILE A 83 11.63 -5.60 -24.44
CA ILE A 83 11.52 -4.70 -23.27
C ILE A 83 10.05 -4.52 -22.90
N ALA A 84 9.19 -4.22 -23.88
CA ALA A 84 7.76 -4.00 -23.68
C ALA A 84 7.05 -5.24 -23.12
N ALA A 85 7.40 -6.44 -23.59
CA ALA A 85 6.87 -7.70 -23.08
C ALA A 85 7.34 -7.97 -21.64
N ARG A 86 8.60 -7.64 -21.33
CA ARG A 86 9.13 -7.75 -19.96
C ARG A 86 8.51 -6.72 -19.02
N SER A 87 8.25 -5.49 -19.48
CA SER A 87 7.54 -4.45 -18.71
C SER A 87 6.01 -4.63 -18.72
N ALA A 88 5.46 -5.45 -19.62
CA ALA A 88 4.05 -5.85 -19.64
C ALA A 88 3.70 -6.82 -18.51
N ALA A 89 4.69 -7.33 -17.77
CA ALA A 89 4.51 -7.83 -16.41
C ALA A 89 4.13 -6.64 -15.51
N ALA A 90 2.87 -6.26 -15.62
CA ALA A 90 2.27 -5.06 -15.08
C ALA A 90 2.47 -4.96 -13.56
N LYS A 91 3.15 -3.89 -13.15
CA LYS A 91 2.76 -2.93 -12.10
C LYS A 91 3.97 -2.22 -11.52
N PHE A 92 5.17 -2.81 -11.53
CA PHE A 92 6.35 -2.15 -10.97
C PHE A 92 6.66 -0.81 -11.65
N ASP A 93 6.72 -0.77 -12.98
CA ASP A 93 6.93 0.48 -13.71
C ASP A 93 5.74 1.45 -13.53
N LYS A 94 4.51 0.92 -13.42
CA LYS A 94 3.30 1.71 -13.14
C LYS A 94 3.28 2.26 -11.72
N ASP A 95 3.79 1.55 -10.72
CA ASP A 95 3.93 2.00 -9.34
C ASP A 95 5.15 2.94 -9.18
N ILE A 96 6.16 2.82 -10.03
CA ILE A 96 7.25 3.81 -10.08
C ILE A 96 6.80 5.09 -10.80
N SER A 97 5.95 5.00 -11.83
CA SER A 97 5.45 6.16 -12.57
C SER A 97 4.18 6.79 -12.01
N GLU A 98 3.32 6.02 -11.33
CA GLU A 98 2.01 6.42 -10.80
C GLU A 98 1.83 6.08 -9.30
N GLY A 99 2.69 5.23 -8.73
CA GLY A 99 2.69 4.95 -7.29
C GLY A 99 3.41 6.06 -6.52
N GLU A 100 2.89 6.30 -5.31
CA GLU A 100 3.08 7.56 -4.56
C GLU A 100 3.06 8.80 -5.46
N THR A 101 1.99 8.95 -6.25
CA THR A 101 1.48 10.30 -6.50
C THR A 101 1.31 10.94 -5.13
N GLY A 102 2.01 12.06 -4.91
CA GLY A 102 2.24 12.63 -3.59
C GLY A 102 0.98 12.87 -2.77
N SER A 103 1.14 13.40 -1.56
CA SER A 103 0.07 13.70 -0.61
C SER A 103 -1.24 14.27 -1.22
N SER A 104 -1.18 14.93 -2.38
CA SER A 104 -2.34 15.31 -3.20
C SER A 104 -3.33 14.20 -3.55
N TYR A 105 -2.93 12.92 -3.68
CA TYR A 105 -3.87 11.81 -3.90
C TYR A 105 -4.73 11.54 -2.67
N PHE A 106 -4.14 11.62 -1.47
CA PHE A 106 -4.88 11.57 -0.21
C PHE A 106 -5.78 12.79 0.00
N PHE A 107 -5.40 13.94 -0.57
CA PHE A 107 -6.21 15.15 -0.57
C PHE A 107 -7.13 15.29 -1.79
N ARG A 108 -7.25 14.25 -2.63
CA ARG A 108 -8.19 14.29 -3.75
C ARG A 108 -9.60 14.25 -3.18
N ALA A 109 -10.42 15.22 -3.59
CA ALA A 109 -11.84 15.20 -3.29
C ALA A 109 -12.44 13.84 -3.70
N PRO A 110 -13.22 13.17 -2.84
CA PRO A 110 -13.89 11.91 -3.18
C PRO A 110 -14.67 12.05 -4.49
N SER A 111 -14.71 10.99 -5.30
CA SER A 111 -15.45 11.01 -6.58
C SER A 111 -16.90 11.43 -6.36
N THR A 112 -17.39 12.36 -7.18
CA THR A 112 -18.72 12.98 -7.05
C THR A 112 -19.90 12.05 -7.37
N VAL A 113 -19.65 10.82 -7.78
CA VAL A 113 -20.69 9.84 -8.09
C VAL A 113 -20.78 8.82 -6.96
N ASN A 114 -21.19 9.29 -5.78
CA ASN A 114 -21.74 8.44 -4.74
C ASN A 114 -23.27 8.48 -4.87
N PHE A 115 -23.95 7.42 -4.45
CA PHE A 115 -25.39 7.47 -4.19
C PHE A 115 -25.63 8.60 -3.19
N ALA A 116 -25.94 9.78 -3.70
CA ALA A 116 -26.13 10.98 -2.91
C ALA A 116 -27.47 10.82 -2.18
N VAL A 117 -27.42 10.20 -1.00
CA VAL A 117 -28.49 10.34 -0.02
C VAL A 117 -28.42 11.78 0.45
N SER A 118 -29.14 12.66 -0.25
CA SER A 118 -29.27 14.05 0.16
C SER A 118 -30.03 14.07 1.48
N ILE A 119 -29.40 14.55 2.55
CA ILE A 119 -30.08 14.83 3.81
C ILE A 119 -30.88 16.13 3.55
N PRO A 120 -32.21 16.09 3.51
CA PRO A 120 -32.99 17.24 3.04
C PRO A 120 -33.12 18.36 4.06
N SER A 121 -32.97 18.06 5.35
CA SER A 121 -33.01 19.03 6.45
C SER A 121 -32.44 18.43 7.73
N VAL A 122 -32.07 19.27 8.69
CA VAL A 122 -31.61 18.86 10.04
C VAL A 122 -32.45 19.56 11.11
N SER A 123 -32.81 18.84 12.17
CA SER A 123 -33.51 19.40 13.32
C SER A 123 -32.56 20.19 14.23
N LEU A 124 -32.93 21.43 14.51
CA LEU A 124 -32.26 22.32 15.45
C LEU A 124 -32.66 21.99 16.91
N PRO A 125 -31.87 22.41 17.91
CA PRO A 125 -32.17 22.17 19.33
C PRO A 125 -33.49 22.77 19.82
N ASP A 126 -34.01 23.79 19.12
CA ASP A 126 -35.29 24.44 19.39
C ASP A 126 -36.50 23.68 18.81
N GLY A 127 -36.25 22.55 18.14
CA GLY A 127 -37.28 21.73 17.48
C GLY A 127 -37.66 22.20 16.07
N SER A 128 -37.07 23.29 15.57
CA SER A 128 -37.23 23.72 14.18
C SER A 128 -36.34 22.91 13.24
N SER A 129 -36.55 23.01 11.92
CA SER A 129 -35.73 22.32 10.92
C SER A 129 -35.07 23.33 9.98
N THR A 130 -33.77 23.18 9.73
CA THR A 130 -33.02 23.99 8.76
C THR A 130 -32.65 23.17 7.53
N THR A 131 -32.65 23.85 6.37
CA THR A 131 -32.17 23.35 5.07
C THR A 131 -30.94 24.12 4.59
N ASP A 132 -30.44 25.07 5.40
CA ASP A 132 -29.27 25.86 5.04
C ASP A 132 -27.99 25.00 5.13
N PRO A 133 -27.19 24.88 4.06
CA PRO A 133 -26.02 23.99 4.04
C PRO A 133 -24.99 24.30 5.13
N ASP A 134 -24.78 25.57 5.46
CA ASP A 134 -23.78 25.97 6.47
C ASP A 134 -24.25 25.63 7.89
N GLU A 135 -25.51 25.91 8.21
CA GLU A 135 -26.13 25.48 9.47
C GLU A 135 -26.19 23.95 9.59
N MET A 136 -26.58 23.24 8.53
CA MET A 136 -26.60 21.78 8.50
C MET A 136 -25.20 21.19 8.73
N ALA A 137 -24.17 21.75 8.09
CA ALA A 137 -22.78 21.34 8.28
C ALA A 137 -22.31 21.59 9.72
N ALA A 138 -22.70 22.72 10.33
CA ALA A 138 -22.39 23.04 11.72
C ALA A 138 -23.05 22.07 12.70
N ILE A 139 -24.33 21.73 12.50
CA ILE A 139 -25.06 20.77 13.36
C ILE A 139 -24.46 19.36 13.24
N HIS A 140 -24.18 18.90 12.01
CA HIS A 140 -23.54 17.59 11.81
C HIS A 140 -22.15 17.53 12.43
N ARG A 141 -21.33 18.59 12.26
CA ARG A 141 -20.02 18.70 12.93
C ARG A 141 -20.15 18.65 14.44
N GLY A 142 -21.12 19.37 15.02
CA GLY A 142 -21.39 19.35 16.46
C GLY A 142 -21.81 17.96 16.95
N TYR A 143 -22.76 17.31 16.27
CA TYR A 143 -23.26 15.99 16.63
C TYR A 143 -22.16 14.91 16.60
N TRP A 144 -21.46 14.77 15.46
CA TRP A 144 -20.40 13.76 15.32
C TRP A 144 -19.17 14.12 16.14
N GLY A 145 -18.84 15.41 16.27
CA GLY A 145 -17.80 15.90 17.16
C GLY A 145 -18.08 15.53 18.62
N ASN A 146 -19.35 15.57 19.06
CA ASN A 146 -19.75 15.10 20.38
C ASN A 146 -19.59 13.59 20.52
N LEU A 147 -20.15 12.85 19.57
CA LEU A 147 -20.19 11.39 19.61
C LEU A 147 -18.78 10.79 19.64
N TYR A 148 -17.86 11.30 18.81
CA TYR A 148 -16.49 10.83 18.72
C TYR A 148 -15.50 11.60 19.60
N ARG A 149 -15.98 12.56 20.40
CA ARG A 149 -15.14 13.38 21.29
C ARG A 149 -13.97 14.03 20.54
N SER A 150 -14.29 14.68 19.41
CA SER A 150 -13.29 15.33 18.55
C SER A 150 -12.45 16.35 19.34
N PRO A 151 -11.12 16.35 19.18
CA PRO A 151 -10.23 17.31 19.84
C PRO A 151 -10.22 18.70 19.17
N SER A 152 -11.00 18.91 18.11
CA SER A 152 -10.97 20.15 17.32
C SER A 152 -11.48 21.37 18.12
N ARG A 153 -10.67 22.43 18.14
CA ARG A 153 -10.87 23.65 18.95
C ARG A 153 -12.10 24.47 18.56
N ASP A 154 -12.57 24.32 17.34
CA ASP A 154 -13.78 24.94 16.79
C ASP A 154 -15.09 24.30 17.30
N ILE A 155 -15.03 23.06 17.81
CA ILE A 155 -16.20 22.30 18.28
C ILE A 155 -16.26 22.23 19.82
N LEU A 156 -15.11 22.30 20.50
CA LEU A 156 -15.01 22.28 21.97
C LEU A 156 -15.81 23.36 22.73
N PRO A 157 -15.98 24.61 22.24
CA PRO A 157 -16.71 25.65 22.98
C PRO A 157 -18.21 25.38 23.11
N THR A 158 -18.79 24.58 22.21
CA THR A 158 -20.24 24.35 22.11
C THR A 158 -20.65 22.94 22.52
N LEU A 159 -19.69 22.07 22.84
CA LEU A 159 -19.94 20.70 23.26
C LEU A 159 -20.22 20.64 24.77
N PRO A 160 -21.44 20.27 25.20
CA PRO A 160 -21.62 19.81 26.57
C PRO A 160 -20.76 18.56 26.72
N LEU A 161 -19.77 18.61 27.61
CA LEU A 161 -19.01 17.44 28.07
C LEU A 161 -20.01 16.48 28.73
N SER A 162 -20.73 15.69 27.94
CA SER A 162 -21.58 14.64 28.49
C SER A 162 -20.65 13.65 29.19
N PRO A 163 -20.78 13.46 30.51
CA PRO A 163 -19.98 12.47 31.20
C PRO A 163 -20.35 11.09 30.66
N PHE A 164 -19.39 10.17 30.65
CA PHE A 164 -19.66 8.78 30.33
C PHE A 164 -20.86 8.28 31.17
N GLN A 165 -21.91 7.80 30.50
CA GLN A 165 -23.13 7.34 31.15
C GLN A 165 -23.13 5.80 31.21
N PRO A 166 -22.58 5.19 32.27
CA PRO A 166 -22.45 3.74 32.38
C PRO A 166 -23.79 3.01 32.29
N LEU A 167 -24.89 3.64 32.74
CA LEU A 167 -26.23 3.06 32.69
C LEU A 167 -26.76 2.92 31.25
N GLU A 168 -26.46 3.87 30.35
CA GLU A 168 -26.86 3.79 28.94
C GLU A 168 -26.07 2.72 28.19
N LEU A 169 -24.76 2.60 28.47
CA LEU A 169 -23.96 1.50 27.95
C LEU A 169 -24.50 0.14 28.44
N LEU A 170 -24.82 0.01 29.73
CA LEU A 170 -25.40 -1.22 30.27
C LEU A 170 -26.77 -1.54 29.66
N ARG A 171 -27.60 -0.53 29.37
CA ARG A 171 -28.85 -0.69 28.64
C ARG A 171 -28.59 -1.21 27.23
N LEU A 172 -27.65 -0.61 26.49
CA LEU A 172 -27.29 -1.04 25.14
C LEU A 172 -26.73 -2.48 25.14
N LEU A 173 -25.86 -2.80 26.11
CA LEU A 173 -25.30 -4.13 26.30
C LEU A 173 -26.37 -5.19 26.64
N ARG A 174 -27.43 -4.80 27.34
CA ARG A 174 -28.57 -5.69 27.66
C ARG A 174 -29.32 -6.15 26.40
N TYR A 175 -29.34 -5.34 25.35
CA TYR A 175 -30.02 -5.65 24.09
C TYR A 175 -29.09 -6.25 23.02
N THR A 176 -27.77 -6.14 23.20
CA THR A 176 -26.81 -6.90 22.38
C THR A 176 -26.71 -8.34 22.90
N THR A 177 -27.63 -9.19 22.46
CA THR A 177 -27.71 -10.61 22.83
C THR A 177 -26.77 -11.50 22.03
N SER A 178 -26.19 -10.98 20.94
CA SER A 178 -25.24 -11.69 20.09
C SER A 178 -23.89 -11.84 20.79
N SER A 179 -23.67 -12.97 21.45
CA SER A 179 -22.35 -13.38 21.93
C SER A 179 -21.69 -14.27 20.87
N VAL A 180 -20.40 -14.01 20.63
CA VAL A 180 -19.55 -14.95 19.89
C VAL A 180 -19.52 -16.28 20.66
N PRO A 181 -19.73 -17.44 19.99
CA PRO A 181 -19.63 -18.75 20.63
C PRO A 181 -18.27 -18.93 21.32
N ALA A 182 -18.24 -19.67 22.44
CA ALA A 182 -17.01 -19.85 23.21
C ALA A 182 -15.86 -20.41 22.36
N ALA A 183 -16.15 -21.34 21.44
CA ALA A 183 -15.16 -21.89 20.50
C ALA A 183 -14.59 -20.82 19.56
N SER A 184 -15.45 -19.96 19.00
CA SER A 184 -15.03 -18.85 18.14
C SER A 184 -14.25 -17.80 18.92
N ARG A 185 -14.60 -17.54 20.18
CA ARG A 185 -13.85 -16.64 21.07
C ARG A 185 -12.45 -17.18 21.33
N LEU A 186 -12.33 -18.46 21.71
CA LEU A 186 -11.04 -19.11 21.91
C LEU A 186 -10.17 -19.09 20.66
N HIS A 187 -10.79 -19.24 19.48
CA HIS A 187 -10.08 -19.13 18.21
C HIS A 187 -9.60 -17.70 17.92
N LEU A 188 -10.43 -16.68 18.17
CA LEU A 188 -10.08 -15.27 17.99
C LEU A 188 -9.04 -14.77 18.99
N GLU A 189 -8.98 -15.36 20.18
CA GLU A 189 -8.00 -15.06 21.22
C GLU A 189 -6.70 -15.86 21.06
N ALA A 190 -6.66 -16.84 20.16
CA ALA A 190 -5.46 -17.63 19.91
C ALA A 190 -4.35 -16.75 19.27
N PRO A 191 -3.08 -16.94 19.67
CA PRO A 191 -1.98 -16.23 19.03
C PRO A 191 -1.84 -16.62 17.56
N MET A 192 -1.49 -15.65 16.72
CA MET A 192 -1.21 -15.91 15.31
C MET A 192 0.03 -16.79 15.15
N THR A 193 -0.08 -17.79 14.28
CA THR A 193 0.95 -18.79 14.00
C THR A 193 1.60 -18.55 12.63
N ALA A 194 2.72 -19.21 12.37
CA ALA A 194 3.33 -19.22 11.03
C ALA A 194 2.37 -19.73 9.95
N ASN A 195 1.47 -20.66 10.26
CA ASN A 195 0.49 -21.13 9.28
C ASN A 195 -0.46 -19.99 8.86
N ASP A 196 -0.89 -19.16 9.81
CA ASP A 196 -1.77 -18.01 9.53
C ASP A 196 -1.07 -16.99 8.65
N PHE A 197 0.21 -16.68 8.95
CA PHE A 197 1.02 -15.78 8.12
C PHE A 197 1.30 -16.36 6.73
N TYR A 198 1.52 -17.67 6.61
CA TYR A 198 1.72 -18.32 5.32
C TYR A 198 0.51 -18.15 4.41
N TRP A 199 -0.69 -18.44 4.94
CA TRP A 199 -1.92 -18.28 4.17
C TRP A 199 -2.23 -16.81 3.88
N ALA A 200 -1.93 -15.90 4.80
CA ALA A 200 -2.04 -14.47 4.54
C ALA A 200 -1.13 -14.02 3.38
N ILE A 201 0.14 -14.43 3.36
CA ILE A 201 1.09 -14.11 2.27
C ILE A 201 0.60 -14.69 0.94
N ARG A 202 0.13 -15.95 0.95
CA ARG A 202 -0.30 -16.66 -0.27
C ARG A 202 -1.60 -16.13 -0.85
N SER A 203 -2.54 -15.73 0.02
CA SER A 203 -3.83 -15.18 -0.39
C SER A 203 -3.78 -13.69 -0.72
N SER A 204 -2.70 -13.00 -0.36
CA SER A 204 -2.54 -11.59 -0.66
C SER A 204 -2.54 -11.32 -2.16
N PHE A 205 -3.34 -10.34 -2.57
CA PHE A 205 -3.52 -9.98 -3.98
C PHE A 205 -2.24 -9.40 -4.57
N LYS A 206 -1.75 -10.04 -5.62
CA LYS A 206 -0.67 -9.54 -6.47
C LYS A 206 -1.02 -8.18 -7.03
N GLY A 207 -0.01 -7.34 -7.19
CA GLY A 207 -0.17 -6.02 -7.75
C GLY A 207 -1.07 -5.08 -6.92
N ARG A 208 -1.02 -5.14 -5.58
CA ARG A 208 -1.60 -4.11 -4.68
C ARG A 208 -0.52 -3.15 -4.18
N SER A 209 -0.95 -2.05 -3.56
CA SER A 209 -0.06 -0.99 -3.06
C SER A 209 1.00 -1.56 -2.13
N ILE A 210 2.21 -1.06 -2.32
CA ILE A 210 3.39 -1.43 -1.56
C ILE A 210 3.20 -0.97 -0.10
N GLY A 211 3.62 -1.79 0.87
CA GLY A 211 3.58 -1.39 2.28
C GLY A 211 4.57 -0.26 2.58
N LEU A 212 4.59 0.22 3.83
CA LEU A 212 5.57 1.22 4.30
C LEU A 212 7.04 0.81 4.08
N ASP A 213 7.30 -0.48 3.88
CA ASP A 213 8.62 -1.03 3.65
C ASP A 213 9.09 -0.95 2.18
N GLY A 214 8.25 -0.49 1.25
CA GLY A 214 8.66 -0.35 -0.14
C GLY A 214 8.77 -1.68 -0.91
N LEU A 215 8.39 -2.82 -0.32
CA LEU A 215 8.50 -4.14 -0.93
C LEU A 215 7.16 -4.67 -1.48
N PRO A 216 7.12 -5.18 -2.72
CA PRO A 216 5.89 -5.69 -3.31
C PRO A 216 5.48 -7.03 -2.68
N VAL A 217 4.19 -7.38 -2.73
CA VAL A 217 3.69 -8.65 -2.14
C VAL A 217 4.37 -9.87 -2.76
N GLU A 218 4.73 -9.78 -4.04
CA GLU A 218 5.39 -10.83 -4.80
C GLU A 218 6.74 -11.21 -4.18
N TYR A 219 7.45 -10.24 -3.57
CA TYR A 219 8.70 -10.51 -2.86
C TYR A 219 8.49 -11.48 -1.70
N TYR A 220 7.44 -11.29 -0.90
CA TYR A 220 7.08 -12.19 0.19
C TYR A 220 6.62 -13.57 -0.32
N GLN A 221 5.99 -13.60 -1.50
CA GLN A 221 5.52 -14.83 -2.15
C GLN A 221 6.64 -15.67 -2.77
N LEU A 222 7.86 -15.14 -2.93
CA LEU A 222 9.02 -15.93 -3.40
C LEU A 222 9.39 -17.05 -2.43
N ASN A 223 9.29 -16.78 -1.12
CA ASN A 223 9.58 -17.75 -0.07
C ASN A 223 8.63 -17.59 1.14
N PRO A 224 7.35 -17.95 0.97
CA PRO A 224 6.30 -17.67 1.95
C PRO A 224 6.53 -18.41 3.27
N HIS A 225 7.16 -19.59 3.25
CA HIS A 225 7.47 -20.35 4.46
C HIS A 225 8.48 -19.64 5.37
N SER A 226 9.55 -19.09 4.78
CA SER A 226 10.56 -18.37 5.55
C SER A 226 9.96 -17.10 6.15
N TRP A 227 9.23 -16.33 5.34
CA TRP A 227 8.56 -15.12 5.79
C TRP A 227 7.54 -15.36 6.90
N ALA A 228 6.72 -16.41 6.76
CA ALA A 228 5.76 -16.80 7.77
C ALA A 228 6.38 -17.07 9.14
N ARG A 229 7.52 -17.79 9.16
CA ARG A 229 8.23 -18.10 10.41
C ARG A 229 8.82 -16.85 11.07
N ILE A 230 9.25 -15.90 10.25
CA ILE A 230 9.85 -14.65 10.71
C ILE A 230 8.77 -13.72 11.28
N PHE A 231 7.62 -13.63 10.61
CA PHE A 231 6.49 -12.86 11.11
C PHE A 231 5.91 -13.44 12.39
N GLU A 232 5.85 -14.76 12.55
CA GLU A 232 5.47 -15.39 13.82
C GLU A 232 6.40 -14.97 14.96
N LEU A 233 7.72 -15.01 14.74
CA LEU A 233 8.71 -14.60 15.75
C LEU A 233 8.58 -13.11 16.13
N VAL A 234 8.43 -12.23 15.14
CA VAL A 234 8.27 -10.80 15.38
C VAL A 234 6.94 -10.51 16.07
N TYR A 235 5.85 -11.13 15.62
CA TYR A 235 4.53 -11.03 16.25
C TYR A 235 4.59 -11.46 17.71
N ALA A 236 5.14 -12.64 18.02
CA ALA A 236 5.23 -13.14 19.38
C ALA A 236 6.02 -12.19 20.28
N ASN A 237 7.11 -11.61 19.78
CA ASN A 237 7.88 -10.62 20.54
C ASN A 237 7.10 -9.31 20.78
N GLN A 238 6.45 -8.75 19.75
CA GLN A 238 5.67 -7.51 19.90
C GLN A 238 4.43 -7.71 20.78
N PHE A 239 3.78 -8.87 20.68
CA PHE A 239 2.67 -9.27 21.53
C PHE A 239 3.09 -9.32 23.00
N ARG A 240 4.23 -9.96 23.30
CA ARG A 240 4.81 -10.01 24.65
C ARG A 240 5.13 -8.62 25.21
N LEU A 241 5.55 -7.68 24.36
CA LEU A 241 5.87 -6.30 24.74
C LEU A 241 4.65 -5.38 24.85
N GLY A 242 3.44 -5.85 24.47
CA GLY A 242 2.22 -5.04 24.45
C GLY A 242 2.19 -3.94 23.38
N ARG A 243 3.05 -4.02 22.36
CA ARG A 243 3.28 -2.94 21.38
C ARG A 243 2.46 -3.04 20.09
N ILE A 244 1.40 -3.84 20.08
CA ILE A 244 0.61 -4.13 18.87
C ILE A 244 -0.11 -2.88 18.31
N VAL A 245 -0.22 -1.79 19.08
CA VAL A 245 -1.02 -0.60 18.73
C VAL A 245 -0.21 0.70 18.61
N ASP A 246 1.10 0.69 18.89
CA ASP A 246 1.86 1.94 19.12
C ASP A 246 2.61 2.45 17.87
N GLY A 247 1.96 2.36 16.70
CA GLY A 247 2.49 2.89 15.43
C GLY A 247 2.18 4.36 15.16
N MET A 248 1.58 5.09 16.11
CA MET A 248 1.04 6.45 15.84
C MET A 248 1.27 7.50 16.94
N ALA A 249 2.16 7.30 17.91
CA ALA A 249 2.38 8.31 18.95
C ALA A 249 3.85 8.45 19.37
N ARG A 250 4.69 8.97 18.47
CA ARG A 250 5.93 9.68 18.86
C ARG A 250 6.21 10.82 17.87
N GLU A 251 5.67 12.00 18.18
CA GLU A 251 6.29 13.31 17.96
C GLU A 251 6.38 14.02 19.30
#